data_AF-A0A847UZD6-F1
#
_entry.id   AF-A0A847UZD6-F1
#
_cell.length_a   1.000
_cell.length_b   1.000
_cell.length_c   1.000
_cell.angle_alpha   90.00
_cell.angle_beta   90.00
_cell.angle_gamma   90.00
#
_symmetry.space_group_name_H-M   'P 1'
#
loop_
_entity.id
_entity.type
_entity.pdbx_description
1 polymer ?
#
loop_
_entity_poly.entity_id
_entity_poly.type
_entity_poly.pdbx_seq_one_letter_code
_entity_poly.pdbx_strand_id
1 'polypeptide(L)'
;MIRADLGLCLGCLSCSNVCPSQKIVRTETFDKRIIHWKRCREECDLCVEFCPARALSLVPFDEAVVEPEVSFDLIACKICGSRYATEAMLRRIEAALSADLQKDSMGLEWIRICPTCRRKIEAERVTREMVLRRSRKGP
;
A
#
# COMPACT_ATOMS: atom_id res chain seq x y z
N MET A 1 -5.18 7.54 23.34
CA MET A 1 -5.39 6.30 22.55
C MET A 1 -5.71 6.60 21.11
N ILE A 2 -5.61 5.60 20.23
CA ILE A 2 -5.92 5.75 18.80
C ILE A 2 -7.35 5.30 18.53
N ARG A 3 -8.11 6.14 17.83
CA ARG A 3 -9.37 5.79 17.19
C ARG A 3 -9.13 5.60 15.70
N ALA A 4 -9.63 4.49 15.15
CA ALA A 4 -9.54 4.17 13.74
C ALA A 4 -10.90 4.29 13.05
N ASP A 5 -10.95 5.06 11.97
CA ASP A 5 -12.03 5.04 10.99
C ASP A 5 -11.76 3.93 9.97
N LEU A 6 -12.50 2.83 10.11
CA LEU A 6 -12.29 1.65 9.28
C LEU A 6 -12.72 1.87 7.82
N GLY A 7 -13.61 2.83 7.55
CA GLY A 7 -14.07 3.15 6.19
C GLY A 7 -13.03 3.93 5.38
N LEU A 8 -12.16 4.67 6.05
CA LEU A 8 -11.04 5.39 5.41
C LEU A 8 -9.75 4.56 5.32
N CYS A 9 -9.64 3.48 6.09
CA CYS A 9 -8.41 2.71 6.14
C CYS A 9 -8.09 2.04 4.79
N LEU A 10 -6.86 2.21 4.31
CA LEU A 10 -6.40 1.61 3.05
C LEU A 10 -5.82 0.21 3.22
N GLY A 11 -5.57 -0.24 4.44
CA GLY A 11 -4.81 -1.47 4.68
C GLY A 11 -3.33 -1.37 4.29
N CYS A 12 -2.74 -0.16 4.29
CA CYS A 12 -1.39 0.11 3.77
C CYS A 12 -0.22 -0.19 4.73
N LEU A 13 -0.51 -0.56 5.99
CA LEU A 13 0.48 -0.94 7.01
C LEU A 13 1.43 0.17 7.48
N SER A 14 1.28 1.41 7.00
CA SER A 14 2.12 2.54 7.40
C SER A 14 2.14 2.70 8.93
N CYS A 15 0.94 2.73 9.55
CA CYS A 15 0.78 2.89 10.99
C CYS A 15 1.45 1.76 11.81
N SER A 16 1.35 0.49 11.36
CA SER A 16 2.02 -0.62 12.05
C SER A 16 3.54 -0.55 11.96
N ASN A 17 4.08 -0.03 10.85
CA ASN A 17 5.52 0.06 10.65
C ASN A 17 6.16 1.17 11.50
N VAL A 18 5.41 2.23 11.83
CA VAL A 18 5.93 3.37 12.61
C VAL A 18 5.63 3.28 14.11
N CYS A 19 4.81 2.31 14.55
CA CYS A 19 4.40 2.20 15.95
C CYS A 19 5.54 1.61 16.81
N PRO A 20 6.19 2.39 17.70
CA PRO A 20 7.33 1.89 18.49
C PRO A 20 6.92 0.77 19.44
N SER A 21 5.71 0.87 19.99
CA SER A 21 5.18 -0.04 21.00
C SER A 21 4.33 -1.17 20.44
N GLN A 22 4.35 -1.33 19.10
CA GLN A 22 3.74 -2.47 18.40
C GLN A 22 2.27 -2.72 18.78
N LYS A 23 1.52 -1.65 19.07
CA LYS A 23 0.08 -1.72 19.41
C LYS A 23 -0.82 -1.91 18.19
N ILE A 24 -0.28 -1.79 16.98
CA ILE A 24 -0.99 -2.02 15.73
C ILE A 24 -0.50 -3.33 15.15
N VAL A 25 -1.29 -4.38 15.36
CA VAL A 25 -0.94 -5.74 14.96
C VAL A 25 -1.40 -5.98 13.53
N ARG A 26 -0.48 -6.50 12.71
CA ARG A 26 -0.74 -6.95 11.34
C ARG A 26 -0.76 -8.47 11.31
N THR A 27 -1.77 -9.04 10.67
CA THR A 27 -1.81 -10.46 10.30
C THR A 27 -2.07 -10.56 8.81
N GLU A 28 -1.25 -11.32 8.10
CA GLU A 28 -1.42 -11.57 6.66
C GLU A 28 -1.57 -13.06 6.42
N THR A 29 -2.60 -13.43 5.66
CA THR A 29 -2.75 -14.76 5.06
C THR A 29 -2.34 -14.68 3.59
N PHE A 30 -2.53 -15.77 2.84
CA PHE A 30 -2.29 -15.75 1.40
C PHE A 30 -3.12 -14.69 0.67
N ASP A 31 -4.39 -14.51 1.06
CA ASP A 31 -5.39 -13.72 0.35
C ASP A 31 -5.93 -12.53 1.13
N LYS A 32 -5.62 -12.41 2.42
CA LYS A 32 -6.15 -11.35 3.30
C LYS A 32 -5.07 -10.66 4.11
N ARG A 33 -5.39 -9.43 4.47
CA ARG A 33 -4.63 -8.60 5.40
C ARG A 33 -5.55 -8.07 6.48
N ILE A 34 -5.22 -8.35 7.73
CA ILE A 34 -5.96 -7.94 8.90
C ILE A 34 -5.11 -6.95 9.70
N ILE A 35 -5.73 -5.87 10.15
CA ILE A 35 -5.11 -4.86 11.02
C ILE A 35 -5.96 -4.73 12.27
N HIS A 36 -5.32 -4.90 13.42
CA HIS A 36 -5.95 -4.80 14.73
C HIS A 36 -5.23 -3.73 15.56
N TRP A 37 -5.96 -2.71 16.01
CA TRP A 37 -5.41 -1.64 16.87
C TRP A 37 -5.70 -1.95 18.33
N LYS A 38 -4.70 -2.46 19.03
CA LYS A 38 -4.78 -2.69 20.47
C LYS A 38 -4.87 -1.36 21.22
N ARG A 39 -5.43 -1.40 22.43
CA ARG A 39 -5.45 -0.25 23.33
C ARG A 39 -4.03 0.24 23.59
N CYS A 40 -3.85 1.54 23.36
CA CYS A 40 -2.60 2.26 23.50
C CYS A 40 -2.79 3.44 24.46
N ARG A 41 -2.04 3.43 25.57
CA ARG A 41 -2.04 4.50 26.59
C ARG A 41 -1.00 5.59 26.31
N GLU A 42 -0.21 5.43 25.25
CA GLU A 42 0.83 6.39 24.90
C GLU A 42 0.24 7.64 24.26
N GLU A 43 0.93 8.75 24.47
CA GLU A 43 0.62 10.06 23.90
C GLU A 43 1.54 10.37 22.70
N CYS A 44 1.83 9.35 21.88
CA CYS A 44 2.50 9.53 20.60
C CYS A 44 1.48 9.57 19.45
N ASP A 45 1.82 10.26 18.37
CA ASP A 45 0.93 10.50 17.22
C ASP A 45 1.51 10.04 15.87
N LEU A 46 2.65 9.34 15.87
CA LEU A 46 3.30 8.83 14.66
C LEU A 46 2.34 8.06 13.74
N CYS A 47 1.49 7.19 14.29
CA CYS A 47 0.54 6.46 13.47
C CYS A 47 -0.51 7.37 12.80
N VAL A 48 -0.88 8.48 13.44
CA VAL A 48 -1.78 9.50 12.91
C VAL A 48 -1.08 10.29 11.81
N GLU A 49 0.13 10.77 12.08
CA GLU A 49 0.95 11.55 11.14
C GLU A 49 1.21 10.78 9.84
N PHE A 50 1.62 9.52 9.95
CA PHE A 50 2.00 8.70 8.81
C PHE A 50 0.82 7.97 8.15
N CYS A 51 -0.42 8.26 8.52
CA CYS A 51 -1.60 7.67 7.87
C CYS A 51 -1.96 8.44 6.59
N PRO A 52 -1.67 7.92 5.37
CA PRO A 52 -1.93 8.65 4.12
C PRO A 52 -3.43 8.86 3.83
N ALA A 53 -4.30 8.15 4.55
CA ALA A 53 -5.74 8.23 4.44
C ALA A 53 -6.40 9.07 5.53
N ARG A 54 -5.61 9.54 6.52
CA ARG A 54 -6.10 10.25 7.71
C ARG A 54 -7.19 9.47 8.46
N ALA A 55 -7.08 8.14 8.47
CA ALA A 55 -8.03 7.23 9.10
C ALA A 55 -7.82 7.09 10.62
N LEU A 56 -6.79 7.71 11.19
CA LEU A 56 -6.45 7.59 12.61
C LEU A 56 -6.54 8.95 13.29
N SER A 57 -7.01 8.97 14.53
CA SER A 57 -7.05 10.17 15.38
C SER A 57 -6.67 9.83 16.81
N LEU A 58 -5.96 10.74 17.48
CA LEU A 58 -5.67 10.65 18.91
C LEU A 58 -6.90 11.11 19.70
N VAL A 59 -7.35 10.28 20.65
CA VAL A 59 -8.47 10.56 21.56
C VAL A 59 -8.08 10.22 23.00
N PRO A 60 -8.75 10.78 24.04
CA PRO A 60 -8.51 10.40 25.43
C PRO A 60 -8.61 8.88 25.62
N PHE A 61 -7.79 8.32 26.52
CA PHE A 61 -7.84 6.90 26.81
C PHE A 61 -9.16 6.54 27.49
N ASP A 62 -9.84 5.53 26.95
CA ASP A 62 -11.06 4.96 27.51
C ASP A 62 -10.93 3.43 27.50
N GLU A 63 -11.03 2.82 28.68
CA GLU A 63 -10.89 1.38 28.85
C GLU A 63 -12.10 0.60 28.31
N ALA A 64 -13.26 1.25 28.20
CA ALA A 64 -14.49 0.65 27.69
C ALA A 64 -14.52 0.54 26.15
N VAL A 65 -13.62 1.22 25.44
CA VAL A 65 -13.58 1.19 23.98
C VAL A 65 -13.08 -0.17 23.48
N VAL A 66 -13.84 -0.76 22.55
CA VAL A 66 -13.49 -2.00 21.87
C VAL A 66 -12.32 -1.75 20.92
N GLU A 67 -11.33 -2.65 20.94
CA GLU A 67 -10.18 -2.62 20.03
C GLU A 67 -10.66 -2.84 18.58
N PRO A 68 -10.47 -1.87 17.66
CA PRO A 68 -10.99 -2.01 16.32
C PRO A 68 -10.12 -2.96 15.49
N GLU A 69 -10.76 -3.72 14.60
CA GLU A 69 -10.13 -4.62 13.65
C GLU A 69 -10.76 -4.44 12.27
N VAL A 70 -9.94 -4.52 11.22
CA VAL A 70 -10.41 -4.53 9.83
C VAL A 70 -9.66 -5.57 9.02
N SER A 71 -10.36 -6.20 8.09
CA SER A 71 -9.82 -7.19 7.16
C SER A 71 -10.01 -6.72 5.72
N PHE A 72 -8.97 -6.88 4.90
CA PHE A 72 -8.96 -6.55 3.49
C PHE A 72 -8.60 -7.78 2.66
N ASP A 73 -9.35 -8.02 1.59
CA ASP A 73 -8.92 -8.94 0.54
C ASP A 73 -7.76 -8.33 -0.26
N LEU A 74 -6.79 -9.17 -0.58
CA LEU A 74 -5.65 -8.81 -1.40
C LEU A 74 -5.92 -9.11 -2.87
N ILE A 75 -5.46 -8.22 -3.74
CA ILE A 75 -5.60 -8.34 -5.19
C ILE A 75 -4.46 -9.17 -5.76
N ALA A 76 -4.81 -10.06 -6.69
CA ALA A 76 -3.86 -10.85 -7.47
C ALA A 76 -3.26 -10.02 -8.62
N CYS A 77 -1.95 -10.16 -8.81
CA CYS A 77 -1.25 -9.62 -9.97
C CYS A 77 -1.79 -10.24 -11.27
N LYS A 78 -2.08 -9.41 -12.28
CA LYS A 78 -2.54 -9.89 -13.61
C LYS A 78 -1.53 -10.77 -14.36
N ILE A 79 -0.25 -10.73 -13.98
CA ILE A 79 0.83 -11.47 -14.66
C ILE A 79 1.17 -12.77 -13.93
N CYS A 80 1.47 -12.69 -12.64
CA CYS A 80 1.96 -13.85 -11.87
C CYS A 80 0.96 -14.39 -10.84
N GLY A 81 -0.21 -13.75 -10.67
CA GLY A 81 -1.22 -14.15 -9.70
C GLY A 81 -0.91 -13.81 -8.23
N SER A 82 0.30 -13.30 -7.92
CA SER A 82 0.69 -13.00 -6.53
C SER A 82 -0.21 -11.93 -5.89
N ARG A 83 -0.62 -12.16 -4.63
CA ARG A 83 -1.41 -11.20 -3.82
C ARG A 83 -0.49 -10.11 -3.25
N TYR A 84 -0.77 -8.83 -3.48
CA TYR A 84 0.22 -7.77 -3.18
C TYR A 84 -0.31 -6.46 -2.60
N ALA A 85 -1.59 -6.12 -2.81
CA ALA A 85 -2.17 -4.86 -2.35
C ALA A 85 -3.68 -5.00 -2.12
N THR A 86 -4.27 -4.06 -1.39
CA THR A 86 -5.73 -3.94 -1.20
C THR A 86 -6.33 -3.08 -2.32
N GLU A 87 -7.62 -3.27 -2.62
CA GLU A 87 -8.33 -2.42 -3.60
C GLU A 87 -8.32 -0.95 -3.19
N ALA A 88 -8.52 -0.66 -1.90
CA ALA A 88 -8.49 0.71 -1.38
C ALA A 88 -7.14 1.40 -1.63
N MET A 89 -6.02 0.68 -1.45
CA MET A 89 -4.69 1.21 -1.71
C MET A 89 -4.48 1.52 -3.20
N LEU A 90 -4.88 0.62 -4.10
CA LEU A 90 -4.73 0.84 -5.54
C LEU A 90 -5.56 2.03 -6.02
N ARG A 91 -6.83 2.13 -5.60
CA ARG A 91 -7.70 3.27 -5.92
C ARG A 91 -7.14 4.59 -5.43
N ARG A 92 -6.53 4.62 -4.24
CA ARG A 92 -5.88 5.84 -3.73
C ARG A 92 -4.72 6.27 -4.61
N ILE A 93 -3.92 5.33 -5.11
CA ILE A 93 -2.81 5.62 -6.03
C ILE A 93 -3.35 6.10 -7.37
N GLU A 94 -4.33 5.40 -7.94
CA GLU A 94 -5.01 5.77 -9.19
C GLU A 94 -5.55 7.21 -9.12
N ALA A 95 -6.18 7.59 -8.00
CA ALA A 95 -6.73 8.93 -7.78
C ALA A 95 -5.68 10.01 -7.48
N ALA A 96 -4.50 9.65 -6.96
CA ALA A 96 -3.45 10.60 -6.59
C ALA A 96 -2.54 10.98 -7.77
N LEU A 97 -2.54 10.19 -8.85
CA LEU A 97 -1.74 10.45 -10.04
C LEU A 97 -2.47 11.46 -10.94
N SER A 98 -1.79 12.53 -11.34
CA SER A 98 -2.31 13.45 -12.34
C SER A 98 -2.36 12.79 -13.71
N ALA A 99 -3.30 13.21 -14.55
CA ALA A 99 -3.39 12.75 -15.94
C ALA A 99 -2.09 12.99 -16.74
N ASP A 100 -1.29 13.97 -16.31
CA ASP A 100 -0.01 14.34 -16.93
C ASP A 100 1.14 13.41 -16.54
N LEU A 101 1.03 12.65 -15.43
CA LEU A 101 2.16 11.89 -14.90
C LEU A 101 2.42 10.56 -15.64
N GLN A 102 1.50 10.05 -16.47
CA GLN A 102 1.63 8.71 -17.06
C GLN A 102 1.07 8.59 -18.49
N LYS A 103 1.98 8.67 -19.47
CA LYS A 103 1.77 8.14 -20.83
C LYS A 103 2.86 7.12 -21.14
N ASP A 104 2.85 5.97 -20.46
CA ASP A 104 3.27 4.76 -21.17
C ASP A 104 2.09 4.30 -22.06
N SER A 105 2.33 3.32 -22.93
CA SER A 105 1.27 2.81 -23.82
C SER A 105 0.15 2.05 -23.09
N MET A 106 0.24 1.87 -21.77
CA MET A 106 -0.70 1.09 -20.94
C MET A 106 -1.52 1.96 -19.96
N GLY A 107 -1.25 3.27 -19.86
CA GLY A 107 -2.01 4.17 -18.99
C GLY A 107 -1.80 3.84 -17.50
N LEU A 108 -2.89 3.66 -16.74
CA LEU A 108 -2.84 3.34 -15.31
C LEU A 108 -2.81 1.82 -15.01
N GLU A 109 -2.89 0.96 -16.03
CA GLU A 109 -3.02 -0.49 -15.86
C GLU A 109 -1.83 -1.14 -15.14
N TRP A 110 -0.63 -0.55 -15.23
CA TRP A 110 0.55 -1.02 -14.52
C TRP A 110 0.37 -0.97 -12.99
N ILE A 111 -0.55 -0.16 -12.45
CA ILE A 111 -0.85 -0.12 -11.00
C ILE A 111 -1.37 -1.48 -10.52
N ARG A 112 -2.06 -2.22 -11.39
CA ARG A 112 -2.65 -3.54 -11.15
C ARG A 112 -1.67 -4.70 -11.41
N ILE A 113 -0.37 -4.40 -11.53
CA ILE A 113 0.74 -5.35 -11.65
C ILE A 113 1.61 -5.25 -10.39
N CYS A 114 2.01 -6.39 -9.81
CA CYS A 114 2.81 -6.38 -8.58
C CYS A 114 4.20 -5.77 -8.79
N PRO A 115 4.84 -5.24 -7.72
CA PRO A 115 6.15 -4.58 -7.82
C PRO A 115 7.24 -5.42 -8.50
N THR A 116 7.23 -6.73 -8.27
CA THR A 116 8.20 -7.66 -8.86
C THR A 116 8.03 -7.79 -10.37
N CYS A 117 6.81 -8.03 -10.85
CA CYS A 117 6.53 -8.10 -12.28
C CYS A 117 6.78 -6.77 -12.99
N ARG A 118 6.40 -5.65 -12.37
CA ARG A 118 6.70 -4.30 -12.90
C ARG A 118 8.18 -4.08 -13.12
N ARG A 119 9.00 -4.40 -12.11
CA ARG A 119 10.46 -4.26 -12.20
C ARG A 119 11.05 -5.13 -13.31
N LYS A 120 10.53 -6.34 -13.50
CA LYS A 120 10.97 -7.26 -14.56
C LYS A 120 10.65 -6.70 -15.95
N ILE A 121 9.42 -6.23 -16.18
CA ILE A 121 9.02 -5.63 -17.47
C ILE A 121 9.93 -4.44 -17.81
N GLU A 122 10.15 -3.54 -16.86
CA GLU A 122 10.98 -2.36 -17.09
C GLU A 122 12.43 -2.74 -17.38
N ALA A 123 12.98 -3.73 -16.65
CA ALA A 123 14.33 -4.25 -16.92
C ALA A 123 14.47 -4.85 -18.33
N GLU A 124 13.46 -5.59 -18.80
CA GLU A 124 13.42 -6.16 -20.15
C GLU A 124 13.33 -5.05 -21.21
N ARG A 125 12.50 -4.02 -20.98
CA ARG A 125 12.37 -2.85 -21.87
C ARG A 125 13.70 -2.12 -22.03
N VAL A 126 14.32 -1.73 -20.92
CA VAL A 126 15.61 -1.00 -20.93
C VAL A 126 16.68 -1.82 -21.64
N THR A 127 16.76 -3.12 -21.35
CA THR A 127 17.71 -4.03 -22.01
C THR A 127 17.50 -4.06 -23.52
N ARG A 128 16.24 -4.18 -23.97
CA ARG A 128 15.89 -4.18 -25.40
C ARG A 128 16.27 -2.86 -26.09
N GLU A 129 16.00 -1.73 -25.45
CA GLU A 129 16.38 -0.41 -25.96
C GLU A 129 17.91 -0.25 -26.07
N MET A 130 18.66 -0.75 -25.09
CA MET A 130 20.13 -0.74 -25.12
C MET A 130 20.70 -1.60 -26.25
N VAL A 131 20.15 -2.80 -26.47
CA VAL A 131 20.53 -3.68 -27.60
C VAL A 131 20.24 -2.99 -28.93
N LEU A 132 19.03 -2.44 -29.12
CA LEU A 132 18.65 -1.73 -30.35
C LEU A 132 19.53 -0.52 -30.63
N ARG A 133 19.88 0.25 -29.60
CA ARG A 133 20.80 1.41 -29.73
C ARG A 133 22.21 0.98 -30.11
N ARG A 134 22.70 -0.15 -29.59
CA ARG A 134 24.01 -0.72 -29.97
C ARG A 134 23.99 -1.22 -31.42
N SER A 135 22.94 -1.93 -31.84
CA SER A 135 22.79 -2.41 -33.22
C SER A 135 22.71 -1.27 -34.25
N ARG A 136 22.15 -0.11 -33.88
CA ARG A 136 22.12 1.09 -34.74
C ARG A 136 23.43 1.89 -34.78
N LYS A 137 24.38 1.60 -33.89
CA LYS A 137 25.70 2.25 -33.80
C LYS A 137 26.87 1.32 -34.20
N GLY A 138 26.57 0.12 -34.70
CA GLY A 138 27.57 -0.73 -35.35
C GLY A 138 28.01 -0.12 -36.68
N PRO A 139 29.24 -0.42 -37.16
CA PRO A 139 29.80 0.12 -38.40
C PRO A 139 28.95 -0.22 -39.63
#